data_AF-A0A653XQ40-F1
#
_entry.id   AF-A0A653XQ40-F1
#
_cell.length_a   1.000
_cell.length_b   1.000
_cell.length_c   1.000
_cell.angle_alpha   90.00
_cell.angle_beta   90.00
_cell.angle_gamma   90.00
#
_symmetry.space_group_name_H-M   'P 1'
#
loop_
_entity.id
_entity.type
_entity.pdbx_description
1 polymer ?
#
loop_
_entity_poly.entity_id
_entity_poly.type
_entity_poly.pdbx_seq_one_letter_code
_entity_poly.pdbx_strand_id
1 'polypeptide(L)'
;MYVRLFAAVWLLVCAFLAVVAWGFQAPFSYDPVGPRAYPLLLLTLMAVAALWLLCKPSGEPTLPISWALARKVGLCVGALLAYSLLFEPLGFVLSTTLAGFSLGLLFGGRLLPSALSGLLMGTLLYGLFDYLLDVPLPLGLFTAFVES
;
A
#
# COMPACT_ATOMS: atom_id res chain seq x y z
N MET A 1 8.59 16.36 18.75
CA MET A 1 9.62 15.40 19.19
C MET A 1 9.39 13.99 18.64
N TYR A 2 8.18 13.40 18.79
CA TYR A 2 7.87 12.03 18.36
C TYR A 2 8.11 11.73 16.87
N VAL A 3 7.91 12.70 15.96
CA VAL A 3 8.14 12.52 14.51
C VAL A 3 9.60 12.17 14.19
N ARG A 4 10.56 12.85 14.85
CA ARG A 4 11.99 12.59 14.64
C ARG A 4 12.40 11.24 15.20
N LEU A 5 11.86 10.86 16.37
CA LEU A 5 12.07 9.54 16.95
C LEU A 5 11.53 8.44 16.04
N PHE A 6 10.30 8.59 15.55
CA PHE A 6 9.69 7.68 14.59
C PHE A 6 10.55 7.55 13.33
N ALA A 7 10.96 8.65 12.72
CA ALA A 7 11.78 8.64 11.51
C ALA A 7 13.15 7.97 11.74
N ALA A 8 13.81 8.22 12.87
CA ALA A 8 15.08 7.59 13.21
C ALA A 8 14.93 6.07 13.42
N VAL A 9 13.92 5.64 14.18
CA VAL A 9 13.62 4.21 14.38
C VAL A 9 13.26 3.55 13.05
N TRP A 10 12.45 4.21 12.22
CA TRP A 10 12.05 3.70 10.91
C TRP A 10 13.23 3.53 9.97
N LEU A 11 14.20 4.46 9.99
CA LEU A 11 15.44 4.33 9.23
C LEU A 11 16.26 3.12 9.66
N LEU A 12 16.38 2.89 10.97
CA LEU A 12 17.06 1.70 11.49
C LEU A 12 16.36 0.41 11.04
N VAL A 13 15.02 0.38 11.07
CA VAL A 13 14.24 -0.75 10.56
C VAL A 13 14.46 -0.95 9.07
N CYS A 14 14.44 0.13 8.26
CA CYS A 14 14.70 0.05 6.82
C CYS A 14 16.11 -0.50 6.54
N ALA A 15 17.13 -0.02 7.25
CA ALA A 15 18.51 -0.48 7.12
C ALA A 15 18.65 -1.96 7.50
N PHE A 16 18.06 -2.37 8.62
CA PHE A 16 18.05 -3.77 9.05
C PHE A 16 17.37 -4.67 8.02
N LEU A 17 16.17 -4.31 7.58
CA LEU A 17 15.43 -5.07 6.56
C LEU A 17 16.14 -5.08 5.21
N ALA A 18 16.90 -4.03 4.86
CA ALA A 18 17.68 -4.01 3.63
C ALA A 18 18.82 -5.04 3.67
N VAL A 19 19.48 -5.20 4.82
CA VAL A 19 20.50 -6.25 5.02
C VAL A 19 19.87 -7.64 4.88
N VAL A 20 18.69 -7.86 5.46
CA VAL A 20 17.94 -9.13 5.32
C VAL A 20 17.54 -9.38 3.86
N ALA A 21 16.96 -8.38 3.19
CA ALA A 21 16.53 -8.45 1.81
C ALA A 21 17.70 -8.66 0.82
N TRP A 22 18.90 -8.20 1.17
CA TRP A 22 20.09 -8.38 0.34
C TRP A 22 20.47 -9.85 0.17
N GLY A 23 20.26 -10.65 1.22
CA GLY A 23 20.50 -12.10 1.20
C GLY A 23 19.36 -12.91 0.59
N PHE A 24 18.27 -12.26 0.15
CA PHE A 24 17.09 -12.95 -0.34
C PHE A 24 17.34 -13.54 -1.74
N GLN A 25 17.36 -14.87 -1.80
CA GLN A 25 17.54 -15.65 -3.02
C GLN A 25 16.31 -16.54 -3.19
N ALA A 26 15.59 -16.37 -4.30
CA ALA A 26 14.48 -17.26 -4.62
C ALA A 26 15.05 -18.52 -5.29
N PRO A 27 14.62 -19.72 -4.89
CA PRO A 27 15.11 -20.99 -5.46
C PRO A 27 14.94 -21.11 -6.98
N PHE A 28 13.95 -20.40 -7.52
CA PHE A 28 13.71 -20.22 -8.95
C PHE A 28 13.39 -18.75 -9.21
N SER A 29 14.13 -18.08 -10.10
CA SER A 29 13.84 -16.71 -10.52
C SER A 29 13.75 -16.68 -12.04
N TYR A 30 12.53 -16.53 -12.55
CA TYR A 30 12.27 -16.35 -13.98
C TYR A 30 12.24 -14.87 -14.38
N ASP A 31 12.21 -13.95 -13.41
CA ASP A 31 12.21 -12.51 -13.63
C ASP A 31 13.63 -11.91 -13.71
N PRO A 32 13.90 -11.05 -14.72
CA PRO A 32 15.23 -10.50 -14.98
C PRO A 32 15.78 -9.60 -13.88
N VAL A 33 14.90 -9.02 -13.06
CA VAL A 33 15.26 -8.11 -11.96
C VAL A 33 15.62 -8.83 -10.66
N GLY A 34 15.26 -10.11 -10.54
CA GLY A 34 15.47 -10.92 -9.36
C GLY A 34 14.58 -10.54 -8.15
N PRO A 35 14.49 -11.43 -7.15
CA PRO A 35 13.49 -11.36 -6.08
C PRO A 35 13.78 -10.27 -5.04
N ARG A 36 15.01 -9.76 -5.02
CA ARG A 36 15.46 -8.70 -4.09
C ARG A 36 15.14 -7.29 -4.57
N ALA A 37 14.89 -7.09 -5.86
CA ALA A 37 14.74 -5.74 -6.43
C ALA A 37 13.55 -5.00 -5.83
N TYR A 38 12.40 -5.67 -5.74
CA TYR A 38 11.18 -5.06 -5.21
C TYR A 38 11.30 -4.68 -3.72
N PRO A 39 11.72 -5.58 -2.80
CA PRO A 39 11.93 -5.22 -1.40
C PRO A 39 12.93 -4.08 -1.22
N LEU A 40 14.08 -4.12 -1.91
CA LEU A 40 15.12 -3.10 -1.76
C LEU A 40 14.67 -1.73 -2.29
N LEU A 41 13.93 -1.69 -3.41
CA LEU A 41 13.34 -0.46 -3.93
C LEU A 41 12.40 0.18 -2.90
N LEU A 42 11.48 -0.63 -2.35
CA LEU A 42 10.49 -0.15 -1.37
C LEU A 42 11.18 0.39 -0.12
N LEU A 43 12.15 -0.35 0.44
CA LEU A 43 12.93 0.07 1.61
C LEU A 43 13.72 1.34 1.35
N THR A 44 14.27 1.51 0.14
CA THR A 44 15.01 2.72 -0.24
C THR A 44 14.08 3.94 -0.29
N LEU A 45 12.91 3.82 -0.91
CA LEU A 45 11.92 4.91 -0.96
C LEU A 45 11.45 5.29 0.45
N MET A 46 11.17 4.30 1.30
CA MET A 46 10.79 4.52 2.70
C MET A 46 11.90 5.19 3.52
N ALA A 47 13.16 4.79 3.30
CA ALA A 47 14.31 5.43 3.93
C ALA A 47 14.48 6.88 3.48
N VAL A 48 14.35 7.17 2.18
CA VAL A 48 14.38 8.55 1.66
C VAL A 48 13.27 9.41 2.29
N ALA A 49 12.06 8.88 2.39
CA ALA A 49 10.95 9.59 3.05
C ALA A 49 11.23 9.87 4.54
N ALA A 50 11.87 8.94 5.25
CA ALA A 50 12.23 9.12 6.65
C ALA A 50 13.42 10.09 6.84
N LEU A 51 14.41 10.07 5.95
CA LEU A 51 15.48 11.09 5.91
C LEU A 51 14.88 12.48 5.69
N TRP A 52 13.93 12.61 4.77
CA TRP A 52 13.20 13.86 4.55
C TRP A 52 12.50 14.34 5.84
N LEU A 53 11.83 13.44 6.57
CA LEU A 53 11.18 13.78 7.86
C LEU A 53 12.19 14.23 8.94
N LEU A 54 13.41 13.71 8.95
CA LEU A 54 14.47 14.16 9.86
C LEU A 54 15.01 15.55 9.49
N CYS A 55 15.17 15.81 8.20
CA CYS A 55 15.69 17.08 7.68
C CYS A 55 14.63 18.20 7.66
N LYS A 56 13.33 17.86 7.64
CA LYS A 56 12.24 18.84 7.61
C LYS A 56 12.34 19.81 8.81
N PRO A 57 12.40 21.14 8.57
CA PRO A 57 12.43 22.14 9.63
C PRO A 57 11.21 22.02 10.54
N SER A 58 11.43 22.05 11.87
CA SER A 58 10.39 21.83 12.88
C SER A 58 9.50 23.07 13.11
N GLY A 59 8.96 23.64 12.03
CA GLY A 59 8.08 24.81 12.06
C GLY A 59 6.59 24.50 12.01
N GLU A 60 6.20 23.30 11.55
CA GLU A 60 4.78 22.94 11.45
C GLU A 60 4.27 22.29 12.76
N PRO A 61 3.09 22.72 13.25
CA PRO A 61 2.50 22.12 14.44
C PRO A 61 2.19 20.65 14.19
N THR A 62 2.81 19.77 14.97
CA THR A 62 2.48 18.34 14.93
C THR A 62 1.09 18.11 15.49
N LEU A 63 0.24 17.43 14.73
CA LEU A 63 -1.09 17.01 15.20
C LEU A 63 -0.94 16.23 16.52
N PRO A 64 -1.72 16.56 17.57
CA PRO A 64 -1.68 15.84 18.82
C PRO A 64 -2.15 14.40 18.61
N ILE A 65 -1.44 13.46 19.21
CA ILE A 65 -1.88 12.06 19.26
C ILE A 65 -3.16 12.02 20.09
N SER A 66 -4.29 11.79 19.43
CA SER A 66 -5.61 11.73 20.04
C SER A 66 -6.22 10.36 19.80
N TRP A 67 -7.15 9.96 20.67
CA TRP A 67 -7.91 8.72 20.49
C TRP A 67 -8.66 8.70 19.15
N ALA A 68 -9.19 9.85 18.72
CA ALA A 68 -9.86 9.98 17.43
C ALA A 68 -8.90 9.69 16.26
N LEU A 69 -7.66 10.16 16.32
CA LEU A 69 -6.63 9.87 15.33
C LEU A 69 -6.24 8.39 15.36
N ALA A 70 -6.00 7.82 16.55
CA ALA A 70 -5.66 6.41 16.71
C ALA A 70 -6.74 5.48 16.13
N ARG A 71 -8.02 5.80 16.36
CA ARG A 71 -9.15 5.06 15.77
C ARG A 71 -9.15 5.15 14.24
N LYS A 72 -8.90 6.34 13.66
CA LYS A 72 -8.82 6.49 12.20
C LYS A 72 -7.67 5.66 11.62
N VAL A 73 -6.50 5.68 12.26
CA VAL A 73 -5.35 4.86 11.84
C VAL A 73 -5.68 3.38 11.95
N GLY A 74 -6.28 2.93 13.04
CA GLY A 74 -6.69 1.53 13.21
C GLY A 74 -7.69 1.07 12.16
N LEU A 75 -8.67 1.90 11.81
CA LEU A 75 -9.61 1.62 10.72
C LEU A 75 -8.92 1.61 9.34
N CYS A 76 -7.94 2.48 9.11
CA CYS A 76 -7.14 2.49 7.87
C CYS A 76 -6.37 1.16 7.73
N VAL A 77 -5.65 0.76 8.78
CA VAL A 77 -4.91 -0.51 8.81
C VAL A 77 -5.87 -1.69 8.64
N GLY A 78 -7.01 -1.68 9.33
CA GLY A 78 -8.04 -2.71 9.18
C GLY A 78 -8.59 -2.81 7.76
N ALA A 79 -8.81 -1.68 7.07
CA ALA A 79 -9.24 -1.67 5.68
C ALA A 79 -8.17 -2.23 4.73
N LEU A 80 -6.89 -1.94 4.97
CA LEU A 80 -5.77 -2.50 4.19
C LEU A 80 -5.60 -4.00 4.43
N LEU A 81 -5.80 -4.47 5.66
CA LEU A 81 -5.81 -5.90 5.97
C LEU A 81 -6.99 -6.60 5.29
N ALA A 82 -8.20 -6.01 5.36
CA ALA A 82 -9.36 -6.53 4.65
C ALA A 82 -9.10 -6.60 3.14
N TYR A 83 -8.50 -5.57 2.55
CA TYR A 83 -8.08 -5.57 1.15
C TYR A 83 -7.16 -6.76 0.84
N SER A 84 -6.12 -6.99 1.65
CA SER A 84 -5.20 -8.12 1.47
C SER A 84 -5.91 -9.49 1.54
N LEU A 85 -6.90 -9.65 2.42
CA LEU A 85 -7.64 -10.90 2.58
C LEU A 85 -8.67 -11.12 1.46
N LEU A 86 -9.25 -10.04 0.94
CA LEU A 86 -10.26 -10.05 -0.12
C LEU A 86 -9.64 -10.10 -1.52
N PHE A 87 -8.36 -9.74 -1.64
CA PHE A 87 -7.66 -9.59 -2.91
C PHE A 87 -7.77 -10.81 -3.83
N GLU A 88 -7.53 -11.99 -3.27
CA GLU A 88 -7.60 -13.26 -4.00
C GLU A 88 -9.05 -13.71 -4.27
N PRO A 89 -9.97 -13.76 -3.28
CA PRO A 89 -11.33 -14.24 -3.54
C PRO A 89 -12.20 -13.28 -4.37
N LEU A 90 -12.13 -11.97 -4.15
CA LEU A 90 -12.93 -10.99 -4.89
C LEU A 90 -12.25 -10.53 -6.19
N GLY A 91 -10.94 -10.67 -6.28
CA GLY A 91 -10.15 -10.17 -7.39
C GLY A 91 -9.75 -8.70 -7.25
N PHE A 92 -8.88 -8.25 -8.15
CA PHE A 92 -8.21 -6.96 -8.06
C PHE A 92 -9.17 -5.77 -8.11
N VAL A 93 -10.08 -5.73 -9.10
CA VAL A 93 -10.94 -4.57 -9.32
C VAL A 93 -11.86 -4.34 -8.13
N LEU A 94 -12.62 -5.37 -7.71
CA LEU A 94 -13.57 -5.27 -6.60
C LEU A 94 -12.87 -4.95 -5.29
N SER A 95 -11.77 -5.65 -4.98
CA SER A 95 -11.00 -5.39 -3.76
C SER A 95 -10.46 -3.97 -3.72
N THR A 96 -9.92 -3.48 -4.83
CA THR A 96 -9.34 -2.12 -4.92
C THR A 96 -10.42 -1.06 -4.86
N THR A 97 -11.59 -1.30 -5.45
CA THR A 97 -12.76 -0.43 -5.32
C THR A 97 -13.24 -0.33 -3.87
N LEU A 98 -13.36 -1.45 -3.17
CA LEU A 98 -13.75 -1.47 -1.75
C LEU A 98 -12.72 -0.78 -0.86
N ALA A 99 -11.43 -0.97 -1.12
CA ALA A 99 -10.35 -0.28 -0.41
C ALA A 99 -10.43 1.23 -0.65
N GLY A 100 -10.52 1.67 -1.90
CA GLY A 100 -10.65 3.08 -2.27
C GLY A 100 -11.89 3.75 -1.67
N PHE A 101 -13.03 3.05 -1.70
CA PHE A 101 -14.28 3.51 -1.08
C PHE A 101 -14.14 3.67 0.44
N SER A 102 -13.58 2.65 1.10
CA SER A 102 -13.41 2.64 2.56
C SER A 102 -12.47 3.76 3.02
N LEU A 103 -11.36 3.97 2.31
CA LEU A 103 -10.44 5.07 2.57
C LEU A 103 -11.10 6.43 2.29
N GLY A 104 -11.85 6.56 1.20
CA GLY A 104 -12.61 7.77 0.89
C GLY A 104 -13.54 8.17 2.03
N LEU A 105 -14.31 7.21 2.57
CA LEU A 105 -15.18 7.46 3.74
C LEU A 105 -14.39 7.78 5.01
N LEU A 106 -13.29 7.07 5.26
CA LEU A 106 -12.47 7.25 6.45
C LEU A 106 -11.90 8.67 6.57
N PHE A 107 -11.59 9.28 5.42
CA PHE A 107 -11.07 10.65 5.33
C PHE A 107 -12.16 11.72 5.11
N GLY A 108 -13.44 11.37 5.27
CA GLY A 108 -14.55 12.32 5.23
C GLY A 108 -15.15 12.56 3.84
N GLY A 109 -14.86 11.69 2.88
CA GLY A 109 -15.50 11.68 1.57
C GLY A 109 -17.00 11.38 1.65
N ARG A 110 -17.75 11.92 0.68
CA ARG A 110 -19.18 11.58 0.50
C ARG A 110 -19.30 10.18 -0.09
N LEU A 111 -20.41 9.47 0.20
CA LEU A 111 -20.65 8.09 -0.24
C LEU A 111 -20.52 7.93 -1.77
N LEU A 112 -21.25 8.73 -2.53
CA LEU A 112 -21.30 8.63 -3.99
C LEU A 112 -19.95 8.93 -4.67
N PRO A 113 -19.28 10.05 -4.38
CA PRO A 113 -17.95 10.33 -4.92
C PRO A 113 -16.89 9.32 -4.50
N SER A 114 -16.95 8.82 -3.25
CA SER A 114 -15.99 7.81 -2.78
C SER A 114 -16.16 6.50 -3.53
N ALA A 115 -17.41 6.07 -3.77
CA ALA A 115 -17.70 4.85 -4.52
C ALA A 115 -17.25 4.97 -5.97
N LEU A 116 -17.56 6.10 -6.62
CA LEU A 116 -17.11 6.38 -7.98
C LEU A 116 -15.59 6.44 -8.08
N SER A 117 -14.92 7.10 -7.13
CA SER A 117 -13.46 7.19 -7.12
C SER A 117 -12.79 5.83 -6.93
N GLY A 118 -13.33 4.99 -6.04
CA GLY A 118 -12.82 3.63 -5.84
C GLY A 118 -13.03 2.77 -7.08
N LEU A 119 -14.18 2.88 -7.74
CA LEU A 119 -14.47 2.15 -8.97
C LEU A 119 -13.52 2.57 -10.09
N LEU A 120 -13.40 3.87 -10.33
CA LEU A 120 -12.50 4.43 -11.34
C LEU A 120 -11.05 4.04 -11.07
N MET A 121 -10.59 4.12 -9.82
CA MET A 121 -9.22 3.75 -9.46
C MET A 121 -8.96 2.26 -9.66
N GLY A 122 -9.91 1.41 -9.27
CA GLY A 122 -9.81 -0.04 -9.46
C GLY A 122 -9.71 -0.43 -10.94
N THR A 123 -10.55 0.16 -11.81
CA THR A 123 -10.55 -0.14 -13.24
C THR A 123 -9.35 0.47 -13.98
N LEU A 124 -8.95 1.71 -13.66
CA LEU A 124 -7.77 2.35 -14.24
C LEU A 124 -6.48 1.59 -13.88
N LEU A 125 -6.31 1.23 -12.61
CA LEU A 125 -5.14 0.47 -12.18
C LEU A 125 -5.14 -0.94 -12.78
N TYR A 126 -6.30 -1.58 -12.89
CA TYR A 126 -6.41 -2.86 -13.59
C TYR A 126 -5.93 -2.72 -15.03
N GLY A 127 -6.42 -1.72 -15.78
CA GLY A 127 -5.97 -1.49 -17.15
C GLY A 127 -4.48 -1.15 -17.26
N LEU A 128 -3.92 -0.43 -16.29
CA LEU A 128 -2.49 -0.15 -16.23
C LEU A 128 -1.67 -1.43 -16.02
N PHE A 129 -2.05 -2.27 -15.08
CA PHE A 129 -1.30 -3.47 -14.74
C PHE A 129 -1.47 -4.58 -15.79
N ASP A 130 -2.70 -4.81 -16.23
CA ASP A 130 -3.04 -5.86 -17.18
C ASP A 130 -2.53 -5.51 -18.59
N TYR A 131 -2.84 -4.32 -19.11
CA TYR A 131 -2.52 -4.00 -20.52
C TYR A 131 -1.15 -3.36 -20.73
N LEU A 132 -0.66 -2.56 -19.78
CA LEU A 132 0.61 -1.82 -19.98
C LEU A 132 1.81 -2.54 -19.35
N LEU A 133 1.60 -3.20 -18.22
CA LEU A 133 2.67 -3.85 -17.46
C LEU A 133 2.67 -5.38 -17.61
N ASP A 134 1.66 -5.96 -18.25
CA ASP A 134 1.50 -7.40 -18.48
C ASP A 134 1.60 -8.22 -17.17
N VAL A 135 1.03 -7.66 -16.09
CA VAL A 135 1.05 -8.26 -14.75
C VAL A 135 -0.23 -9.06 -14.54
N PRO A 136 -0.15 -10.37 -14.28
CA PRO A 136 -1.34 -11.19 -14.03
C PRO A 136 -2.00 -10.76 -12.72
N LEU A 137 -3.26 -10.32 -12.82
CA LEU A 137 -4.06 -9.92 -11.68
C LEU A 137 -5.13 -10.98 -11.36
N PRO A 138 -5.45 -11.22 -10.08
CA PRO A 138 -6.54 -12.11 -9.73
C PRO A 138 -7.86 -11.51 -10.21
N LEU A 139 -8.57 -12.27 -11.03
CA LEU A 139 -9.94 -11.95 -11.44
C LEU A 139 -10.95 -12.29 -10.33
N GLY A 140 -10.59 -13.16 -9.39
CA GLY A 140 -11.44 -13.56 -8.26
C GLY A 140 -12.77 -14.11 -8.73
N LEU A 141 -13.89 -13.54 -8.26
CA LEU A 141 -15.24 -13.95 -8.66
C LEU A 141 -15.50 -13.90 -10.18
N PHE A 142 -14.75 -13.08 -10.93
CA PHE A 142 -14.92 -13.01 -12.38
C PHE A 142 -14.39 -14.23 -13.11
N THR A 143 -13.52 -15.06 -12.51
CA THR A 143 -13.08 -16.32 -13.13
C THR A 143 -14.27 -17.26 -13.39
N ALA A 144 -15.23 -17.30 -12.47
CA ALA A 144 -16.43 -18.13 -12.59
C ALA A 144 -17.33 -17.77 -13.78
N PHE A 145 -17.21 -16.55 -14.33
CA PHE A 145 -17.98 -16.10 -15.51
C PHE A 145 -17.19 -16.22 -16.81
N VAL A 146 -15.86 -16.36 -16.74
CA VAL A 146 -14.98 -16.48 -17.92
C VAL A 146 -14.82 -17.94 -18.33
N GLU A 147 -14.88 -18.88 -17.37
CA GLU A 147 -14.80 -20.32 -17.62
C GLU A 147 -16.15 -20.99 -17.96
N SER A 148 -17.25 -20.23 -17.97
CA SER A 148 -18.62 -20.69 -18.29
C SER A 148 -19.04 -20.32 -19.71
#